data_AF-A0A183VHB5-F1
#
_entry.id   AF-A0A183VHB5-F1
#
_cell.length_a   1.000
_cell.length_b   1.000
_cell.length_c   1.000
_cell.angle_alpha   90.00
_cell.angle_beta   90.00
_cell.angle_gamma   90.00
#
_symmetry.space_group_name_H-M   'P 1'
#
loop_
_entity.id
_entity.type
_entity.pdbx_description
1 polymer ?
#
loop_
_entity_poly.entity_id
_entity_poly.type
_entity_poly.pdbx_seq_one_letter_code
_entity_poly.pdbx_strand_id
1 'polypeptide(L)'
;LLQKLPPQNFDTLQFLLLHLNRVTWFEVDNLMTASNLGAVISPSMIWVHPATPSCSSSSFLSDAHLMSKAVELLIKNAFEVFNIDRAEDWRVFFQNYPDIEEPPAVDPEIEAHIGESEGAFFRLFNFLIAQEHSFQTPVQLNW
;
A
#
# COMPACT_ATOMS: atom_id res chain seq x y z
N LEU A 1 -6.91 -9.08 -5.46
CA LEU A 1 -7.98 -8.10 -5.13
C LEU A 1 -7.93 -6.85 -6.01
N LEU A 2 -6.79 -6.17 -6.19
CA LEU A 2 -6.68 -4.94 -7.00
C LEU A 2 -7.17 -5.08 -8.45
N GLN A 3 -6.96 -6.24 -9.07
CA GLN A 3 -7.44 -6.55 -10.43
C GLN A 3 -8.98 -6.59 -10.56
N LYS A 4 -9.73 -6.48 -9.44
CA LYS A 4 -11.20 -6.39 -9.44
C LYS A 4 -11.69 -4.93 -9.50
N LEU A 5 -10.80 -3.95 -9.38
CA LEU A 5 -11.16 -2.54 -9.51
C LEU A 5 -11.54 -2.20 -10.96
N PRO A 6 -12.49 -1.27 -11.18
CA PRO A 6 -12.68 -0.72 -12.51
C PRO A 6 -11.37 -0.13 -13.06
N PRO A 7 -11.09 -0.21 -14.37
CA PRO A 7 -9.80 0.18 -14.93
C PRO A 7 -9.33 1.59 -14.54
N GLN A 8 -10.22 2.58 -14.61
CA GLN A 8 -9.90 3.97 -14.26
C GLN A 8 -9.54 4.15 -12.77
N ASN A 9 -10.17 3.36 -11.89
CA ASN A 9 -9.85 3.36 -10.47
C ASN A 9 -8.49 2.70 -10.22
N PHE A 10 -8.16 1.63 -10.95
CA PHE A 10 -6.86 0.98 -10.89
C PHE A 10 -5.73 1.94 -11.31
N ASP A 11 -5.89 2.61 -12.45
CA ASP A 11 -4.88 3.56 -12.99
C ASP A 11 -4.65 4.72 -12.02
N THR A 12 -5.74 5.28 -11.47
CA THR A 12 -5.66 6.36 -10.47
C THR A 12 -4.96 5.90 -9.20
N LEU A 13 -5.29 4.70 -8.73
CA LEU A 13 -4.70 4.12 -7.53
C LEU A 13 -3.20 3.86 -7.72
N GLN A 14 -2.80 3.32 -8.88
CA GLN A 14 -1.40 3.12 -9.24
C GLN A 14 -0.63 4.44 -9.22
N PHE A 15 -1.14 5.46 -9.92
CA PHE A 15 -0.51 6.77 -9.96
C PHE A 15 -0.33 7.37 -8.56
N LEU A 16 -1.40 7.35 -7.76
CA LEU A 16 -1.40 7.90 -6.40
C LEU A 16 -0.41 7.17 -5.49
N LEU A 17 -0.44 5.84 -5.45
CA LEU A 17 0.41 5.06 -4.54
C LEU A 17 1.88 5.15 -4.90
N LEU A 18 2.23 5.16 -6.19
CA LEU A 18 3.61 5.40 -6.63
C LEU A 18 4.07 6.79 -6.22
N HIS A 19 3.24 7.82 -6.41
CA HIS A 19 3.57 9.17 -5.96
C HIS A 19 3.78 9.25 -4.44
N LEU A 20 2.90 8.65 -3.64
CA LEU A 20 3.02 8.63 -2.20
C LEU A 20 4.28 7.87 -1.75
N ASN A 21 4.70 6.81 -2.45
CA ASN A 21 5.99 6.16 -2.17
C ASN A 21 7.17 7.11 -2.43
N ARG A 22 7.13 7.90 -3.51
CA ARG A 22 8.18 8.90 -3.78
C ARG A 22 8.25 9.98 -2.69
N VAL A 23 7.12 10.34 -2.07
CA VAL A 23 7.10 11.27 -0.92
C VAL A 23 7.92 10.70 0.24
N THR A 24 7.87 9.37 0.48
CA THR A 24 8.65 8.75 1.56
C THR A 24 10.15 8.70 1.28
N TRP A 25 10.61 8.96 0.05
CA TRP A 25 12.05 9.07 -0.24
C TRP A 25 12.69 10.24 0.52
N PHE A 26 11.89 11.26 0.82
CA PHE A 26 12.32 12.48 1.51
C PHE A 26 11.80 12.52 2.96
N GLU A 27 11.50 11.36 3.57
CA GLU A 27 10.87 11.32 4.90
C GLU A 27 11.72 11.93 6.02
N VAL A 28 13.04 11.97 5.85
CA VAL A 28 13.96 12.65 6.77
C VAL A 28 13.70 14.15 6.83
N ASP A 29 13.36 14.77 5.69
CA ASP A 29 13.15 16.22 5.59
C ASP A 29 11.68 16.60 5.75
N ASN A 30 10.77 15.83 5.14
CA ASN A 30 9.34 16.14 5.11
C ASN A 30 8.53 15.52 6.24
N LEU A 31 9.12 14.60 7.02
CA LEU A 31 8.50 13.89 8.15
C LEU A 31 7.30 13.00 7.77
N MET A 32 7.11 12.71 6.49
CA MET A 32 6.01 11.91 5.96
C MET A 32 6.45 10.49 5.67
N THR A 33 6.45 9.66 6.72
CA THR A 33 6.56 8.20 6.57
C THR A 33 5.32 7.63 5.87
N ALA A 34 5.42 6.42 5.33
CA ALA A 34 4.25 5.73 4.77
C ALA A 34 3.11 5.56 5.79
N SER A 35 3.41 5.46 7.10
CA SER A 35 2.40 5.37 8.15
C SER A 35 1.68 6.69 8.34
N ASN A 36 2.42 7.82 8.36
CA ASN A 36 1.84 9.16 8.42
C ASN A 36 0.96 9.44 7.19
N LEU A 37 1.43 9.07 6.00
CA LEU A 37 0.65 9.19 4.76
C LEU A 37 -0.60 8.32 4.81
N GLY A 38 -0.49 7.05 5.21
CA GLY A 38 -1.63 6.13 5.33
C GLY A 38 -2.70 6.62 6.31
N ALA A 39 -2.30 7.17 7.46
CA ALA A 39 -3.22 7.74 8.43
C ALA A 39 -3.99 8.95 7.88
N VAL A 40 -3.33 9.81 7.10
CA VAL A 40 -3.94 11.03 6.55
C VAL A 40 -4.80 10.76 5.31
N ILE A 41 -4.33 9.89 4.40
CA ILE A 41 -4.98 9.70 3.09
C ILE A 41 -6.03 8.58 3.09
N SER A 42 -5.98 7.64 4.04
CA SER A 42 -6.92 6.51 4.07
C SER A 42 -8.40 6.92 4.10
N PRO A 43 -8.84 7.98 4.82
CA PRO A 43 -10.25 8.41 4.77
C PRO A 43 -10.68 8.91 3.39
N SER A 44 -9.75 9.46 2.60
CA SER A 44 -10.02 9.94 1.24
C SER A 44 -10.01 8.83 0.20
N MET A 45 -9.28 7.73 0.45
CA MET A 45 -9.20 6.58 -0.46
C MET A 45 -10.27 5.53 -0.18
N ILE A 46 -10.53 5.24 1.10
CA ILE A 46 -11.44 4.19 1.54
C ILE A 46 -12.65 4.88 2.15
N TRP A 47 -13.42 5.50 1.26
CA TRP A 47 -14.69 6.08 1.69
C TRP A 47 -15.76 5.00 1.75
N VAL A 48 -16.33 4.78 2.93
CA VAL A 48 -17.50 3.92 3.09
C VAL A 48 -18.75 4.80 3.09
N HIS A 49 -19.65 4.56 2.13
CA HIS A 49 -20.90 5.32 2.03
C HIS A 49 -21.74 5.07 3.29
N PRO A 50 -22.18 6.11 4.04
CA PRO A 50 -22.95 5.93 5.28
C PRO A 50 -24.24 5.10 5.12
N ALA A 51 -24.78 5.02 3.90
CA ALA A 51 -25.93 4.16 3.57
C ALA A 51 -25.57 2.73 3.16
N THR A 52 -24.30 2.29 3.24
CA THR A 52 -24.00 0.86 3.09
C THR A 52 -24.60 0.11 4.28
N PRO A 53 -25.55 -0.81 4.05
CA PRO A 53 -26.37 -1.39 5.12
C PRO A 53 -25.58 -2.26 6.12
N SER A 54 -24.33 -2.61 5.81
CA SER A 54 -23.44 -3.37 6.69
C SER A 54 -22.52 -2.52 7.57
N CYS A 55 -22.51 -1.19 7.40
CA CYS A 55 -21.58 -0.32 8.10
C CYS A 55 -22.34 0.61 9.05
N SER A 56 -22.45 0.21 10.33
CA SER A 56 -22.84 1.16 11.37
C SER A 56 -21.71 2.19 11.53
N SER A 57 -22.04 3.45 11.82
CA SER A 57 -21.03 4.50 12.04
C SER A 57 -19.98 4.13 13.11
N SER A 58 -20.32 3.22 14.03
CA SER A 58 -19.39 2.65 15.01
C SER A 58 -18.37 1.67 14.42
N SER A 59 -18.74 0.89 13.40
CA SER A 59 -17.85 -0.07 12.72
C SER A 59 -16.77 0.61 11.86
N PHE A 60 -17.11 1.73 11.22
CA PHE A 60 -16.14 2.50 10.44
C PHE A 60 -15.02 3.08 11.31
N LEU A 61 -15.36 3.60 12.49
CA LEU A 61 -14.39 4.13 13.45
C LEU A 61 -13.50 3.01 14.04
N SER A 62 -14.04 1.81 14.28
CA SER A 62 -13.24 0.69 14.76
C SER A 62 -12.24 0.19 13.70
N ASP A 63 -12.58 0.31 12.42
CA ASP A 63 -11.74 -0.17 11.32
C ASP A 63 -10.74 0.87 10.80
N ALA A 64 -10.80 2.11 11.28
CA ALA A 64 -9.95 3.21 10.81
C ALA A 64 -8.44 2.91 10.92
N HIS A 65 -8.03 2.24 12.00
CA HIS A 65 -6.64 1.81 12.16
C HIS A 65 -6.23 0.76 11.11
N LEU A 66 -7.11 -0.21 10.86
CA LEU A 66 -6.88 -1.25 9.85
C LEU A 66 -6.83 -0.66 8.43
N MET A 67 -7.72 0.29 8.12
CA MET A 67 -7.72 1.01 6.85
C MET A 67 -6.42 1.80 6.65
N SER A 68 -5.97 2.52 7.68
CA SER A 68 -4.70 3.25 7.64
C SER A 68 -3.53 2.30 7.42
N LYS A 69 -3.53 1.15 8.10
CA LYS A 69 -2.46 0.14 7.95
C LYS A 69 -2.46 -0.51 6.57
N ALA A 70 -3.63 -0.79 6.00
CA ALA A 70 -3.74 -1.32 4.65
C ALA A 70 -3.16 -0.33 3.62
N VAL A 71 -3.47 0.96 3.76
CA VAL A 71 -2.93 2.00 2.86
C VAL A 71 -1.42 2.19 3.06
N GLU A 72 -0.92 2.19 4.30
CA GLU A 72 0.52 2.22 4.59
C GLU A 72 1.26 1.09 3.83
N LEU A 73 0.73 -0.13 3.89
CA LEU A 73 1.33 -1.28 3.22
C LEU A 73 1.28 -1.16 1.70
N LEU A 74 0.17 -0.63 1.15
CA LEU A 74 0.05 -0.36 -0.28
C LEU A 74 1.06 0.71 -0.75
N ILE A 75 1.30 1.75 0.06
CA ILE A 75 2.31 2.78 -0.25
C ILE A 75 3.70 2.16 -0.24
N LYS A 76 4.07 1.41 0.82
CA LYS A 76 5.39 0.77 0.94
C LYS A 76 5.70 -0.16 -0.22
N ASN A 77 4.72 -0.96 -0.64
CA ASN A 77 4.89 -2.00 -1.65
C ASN A 77 4.39 -1.58 -3.05
N ALA A 78 4.17 -0.27 -3.30
CA ALA A 78 3.54 0.20 -4.54
C ALA A 78 4.27 -0.31 -5.80
N PHE A 79 5.60 -0.25 -5.83
CA PHE A 79 6.40 -0.71 -6.96
C PHE A 79 6.23 -2.21 -7.24
N GLU A 80 6.24 -3.05 -6.21
CA GLU A 80 6.02 -4.50 -6.35
C GLU A 80 4.58 -4.81 -6.77
N VAL A 81 3.61 -4.15 -6.14
CA VAL A 81 2.17 -4.34 -6.37
C VAL A 81 1.79 -4.04 -7.83
N PHE A 82 2.41 -3.02 -8.42
CA PHE A 82 2.14 -2.60 -9.81
C PHE A 82 3.21 -3.07 -10.80
N ASN A 83 4.17 -3.89 -10.35
CA ASN A 83 5.26 -4.42 -11.17
C ASN A 83 6.02 -3.31 -11.94
N ILE A 84 6.37 -2.24 -11.23
CA ILE A 84 7.17 -1.11 -11.72
C ILE A 84 8.59 -1.21 -11.14
N ASP A 85 9.59 -1.02 -11.99
CA ASP A 85 10.99 -0.99 -11.56
C ASP A 85 11.27 0.29 -10.75
N ARG A 86 11.47 0.13 -9.45
CA ARG A 86 11.77 1.24 -8.52
C ARG A 86 13.09 1.92 -8.85
N ALA A 87 14.11 1.17 -9.27
CA ALA A 87 15.44 1.73 -9.53
C ALA A 87 15.41 2.60 -10.79
N GLU A 88 14.72 2.14 -11.83
CA GLU A 88 14.49 2.95 -13.02
C GLU A 88 13.64 4.19 -12.71
N ASP A 89 12.59 4.04 -11.90
CA ASP A 89 11.74 5.17 -11.52
C ASP A 89 12.49 6.24 -10.72
N TRP A 90 13.35 5.82 -9.78
CA TRP A 90 14.28 6.69 -9.06
C TRP A 90 15.18 7.46 -10.04
N ARG A 91 15.84 6.72 -10.94
CA ARG A 91 16.75 7.29 -11.93
C ARG A 91 16.05 8.32 -12.82
N VAL A 92 14.86 8.00 -13.31
CA VAL A 92 14.05 8.90 -14.15
C VAL A 92 13.58 10.13 -13.38
N PHE A 93 13.21 9.98 -12.11
CA PHE A 93 12.78 11.10 -11.26
C PHE A 93 13.90 12.15 -11.15
N PHE A 94 15.10 11.76 -10.73
CA PHE A 94 16.22 12.72 -10.58
C PHE A 94 16.77 13.22 -11.92
N GLN A 95 16.60 12.46 -13.00
CA GLN A 95 16.88 12.96 -14.36
C GLN A 95 15.91 14.09 -14.75
N ASN A 96 14.62 13.97 -14.40
CA ASN A 96 13.60 14.96 -14.74
C ASN A 96 13.60 16.18 -13.81
N TYR A 97 14.13 16.03 -12.60
CA TYR A 97 14.21 17.09 -11.59
C TYR A 97 15.66 17.25 -11.09
N PRO A 98 16.58 17.78 -11.92
CA PRO A 98 18.01 17.82 -11.62
C PRO A 98 18.37 18.76 -10.46
N ASP A 99 17.47 19.67 -10.08
CA ASP A 99 17.67 20.61 -8.98
C ASP A 99 17.30 20.01 -7.60
N ILE A 100 16.69 18.82 -7.57
CA ILE A 100 16.34 18.13 -6.32
C ILE A 100 17.54 17.29 -5.87
N GLU A 101 18.02 17.53 -4.65
CA GLU A 101 19.10 16.75 -4.04
C GLU A 101 18.62 15.32 -3.72
N GLU A 102 19.43 14.31 -4.05
CA GLU A 102 19.13 12.94 -3.69
C GLU A 102 19.17 12.79 -2.15
N PRO A 103 18.13 12.20 -1.54
CA PRO A 103 18.13 11.89 -0.12
C PRO A 103 19.37 11.10 0.29
N PRO A 104 19.96 11.38 1.46
CA PRO A 104 21.08 10.59 1.96
C PRO A 104 20.64 9.13 2.12
N ALA A 105 21.52 8.19 1.74
CA ALA A 105 21.27 6.77 1.97
C ALA A 105 21.03 6.55 3.47
N VAL A 106 19.84 6.03 3.82
CA VAL A 106 19.47 5.73 5.19
C VAL A 106 20.42 4.64 5.72
N ASP A 107 20.93 4.82 6.94
CA ASP A 107 21.82 3.84 7.58
C ASP A 107 21.13 2.45 7.62
N PRO A 108 21.79 1.37 7.16
CA PRO A 108 21.21 0.03 7.16
C PRO A 108 20.70 -0.45 8.54
N GLU A 109 21.17 0.10 9.66
CA GLU A 109 20.59 -0.19 10.98
C GLU A 109 19.16 0.39 11.14
N ILE A 110 18.90 1.56 10.55
CA ILE A 110 17.57 2.20 10.55
C ILE A 110 16.62 1.44 9.62
N GLU A 111 17.09 0.99 8.45
CA GLU A 111 16.31 0.12 7.56
C GLU A 111 15.99 -1.25 8.19
N ALA A 112 16.93 -1.85 8.93
CA ALA A 112 16.75 -3.15 9.59
C ALA A 112 15.67 -3.12 10.70
N HIS A 113 15.62 -2.04 11.47
CA HIS A 113 14.57 -1.86 12.49
C HIS A 113 13.17 -1.65 11.88
N ILE A 114 13.09 -1.18 10.64
CA ILE A 114 11.83 -1.07 9.89
C ILE A 114 11.43 -2.45 9.31
N GLY A 115 12.40 -3.25 8.83
CA GLY A 115 12.16 -4.53 8.15
C GLY A 115 11.77 -5.72 9.04
N GLU A 116 12.20 -5.79 10.31
CA GLU A 116 11.91 -6.96 11.18
C GLU A 116 10.42 -7.08 11.56
N SER A 117 9.75 -5.94 11.73
CA SER A 117 8.29 -5.86 11.93
C SER A 117 7.50 -6.33 10.69
N GLU A 118 8.07 -6.10 9.50
CA GLU A 118 7.41 -6.30 8.20
C GLU A 118 7.59 -7.71 7.64
N GLY A 119 8.71 -8.38 7.92
CA GLY A 119 8.94 -9.75 7.48
C GLY A 119 7.95 -10.77 8.05
N ALA A 120 7.50 -10.56 9.29
CA ALA A 120 6.45 -11.39 9.91
C ALA A 120 5.08 -11.16 9.25
N PHE A 121 4.76 -9.91 8.90
CA PHE A 121 3.53 -9.55 8.22
C PHE A 121 3.51 -10.03 6.77
N PHE A 122 4.62 -9.91 6.03
CA PHE A 122 4.75 -10.41 4.66
C PHE A 122 4.56 -11.93 4.57
N ARG A 123 5.06 -12.67 5.56
CA ARG A 123 4.80 -14.11 5.71
C ARG A 123 3.33 -14.39 5.99
N LEU A 124 2.69 -13.60 6.84
CA LEU A 124 1.27 -13.74 7.17
C LEU A 124 0.38 -13.39 5.97
N PHE A 125 0.70 -12.33 5.22
CA PHE A 125 -0.04 -11.89 4.05
C PHE A 125 0.05 -12.93 2.91
N ASN A 126 1.25 -13.43 2.60
CA ASN A 126 1.42 -14.51 1.63
C ASN A 126 0.73 -15.81 2.08
N PHE A 127 0.73 -16.10 3.39
CA PHE A 127 0.00 -17.22 3.96
C PHE A 127 -1.52 -17.07 3.76
N LEU A 128 -2.09 -15.88 4.00
CA LEU A 128 -3.52 -15.61 3.82
C LEU A 128 -3.95 -15.71 2.35
N ILE A 129 -3.12 -15.23 1.42
CA ILE A 129 -3.36 -15.37 -0.04
C ILE A 129 -3.29 -16.85 -0.47
N ALA A 130 -2.39 -17.64 0.10
CA ALA A 130 -2.28 -19.07 -0.21
C ALA A 130 -3.49 -19.89 0.31
N GLN A 131 -4.10 -19.48 1.43
CA GLN A 131 -5.30 -20.13 1.97
C GLN A 131 -6.54 -19.92 1.08
N GLU A 132 -6.62 -18.83 0.31
CA GLU A 132 -7.76 -18.54 -0.58
C GLU A 132 -7.79 -19.46 -1.81
N HIS A 133 -6.64 -19.94 -2.28
CA HIS A 133 -6.53 -20.90 -3.39
C HIS A 133 -6.86 -22.36 -3.03
N SER A 134 -7.04 -22.66 -1.74
CA SER A 134 -7.27 -24.04 -1.25
C SER A 134 -8.76 -24.42 -1.17
N PHE A 135 -9.68 -23.48 -1.44
CA PHE A 135 -11.13 -23.68 -1.27
C PHE A 135 -11.94 -23.79 -2.57
N GLN A 136 -11.30 -23.93 -3.73
CA GLN A 136 -11.98 -24.27 -4.98
C GLN A 136 -11.72 -25.72 -5.39
N THR A 137 -12.28 -26.66 -4.62
CA THR A 137 -12.65 -27.96 -5.18
C THR A 137 -14.08 -27.83 -5.73
N PRO A 138 -14.32 -28.13 -7.02
CA PRO A 138 -15.67 -28.09 -7.56
C PRO A 138 -16.48 -29.25 -6.96
N VAL A 139 -17.53 -28.92 -6.21
CA VAL A 139 -18.57 -29.87 -5.82
C VAL A 139 -19.24 -30.35 -7.11
N GLN A 140 -18.93 -31.57 -7.53
CA GLN A 140 -19.66 -32.27 -8.59
C GLN A 140 -21.08 -32.54 -8.06
N LEU A 141 -22.06 -31.75 -8.53
CA LEU A 141 -23.48 -32.04 -8.36
C LEU A 141 -23.84 -33.17 -9.34
N ASN A 142 -23.98 -34.39 -8.81
CA ASN A 142 -24.62 -35.50 -9.52
C ASN A 142 -26.14 -35.28 -9.54
N TRP A 143 -26.69 -35.11 -10.73
CA TRP A 143 -28.09 -35.44 -11.03
C TRP A 143 -28.10 -36.72 -11.86
#